data_AF-A0A9P6X7Q7-F1
#
_entry.id   AF-A0A9P6X7Q7-F1
#
_cell.length_a   1.000
_cell.length_b   1.000
_cell.length_c   1.000
_cell.angle_alpha   90.00
_cell.angle_beta   90.00
_cell.angle_gamma   90.00
#
_symmetry.space_group_name_H-M   'P 1'
#
loop_
_entity.id
_entity.type
_entity.pdbx_description
1 polymer ?
#
loop_
_entity_poly.entity_id
_entity_poly.type
_entity_poly.pdbx_seq_one_letter_code
_entity_poly.pdbx_strand_id
1 'polypeptide(L)'
;MSNSAQLHASVLQFLVNHGYMETVEAFKKEARSLLDSEQDSIDADQLAQHLSQLQIQSRPSELLDGDDEYFSDLTADFSDIHYSNILAVALEPQTRLLATSSIDKTVKLSNQLNKSLTPRTYRHHQAPVLSIDFHPHYPQLMLTTSMDGSSVLADTSFEPDFGQDLETSGIHQVFRDHQKYVVRGLFSPGNGQFLATASYDRTVCIYQTMTTESENGLPRYGLMKQLGPFVGNVETISFASKDLLIVGVRDDNYLHYVELPSLQSRRVNMNATGDDWVSFSPVHLSVSADGQYVLCTTDHSSGRMILFATGESRQVQNYYVHATDNQFVTKRHVWHPSGLYFYASGGDDHTINVVEVKTGRIVNRLEGHKAMIRSLVLDQEVGLISTGYDHTVKIWSYKQTLSR
;
A
#
# COMPACT_ATOMS: atom_id res chain seq x y z
N MET A 1 8.97 -29.68 28.41
CA MET A 1 10.27 -29.64 27.70
C MET A 1 10.10 -29.30 26.22
N SER A 2 9.08 -29.78 25.50
CA SER A 2 8.87 -29.47 24.07
C SER A 2 8.75 -27.96 23.75
N ASN A 3 8.04 -27.19 24.59
CA ASN A 3 7.85 -25.75 24.37
C ASN A 3 9.16 -24.92 24.44
N SER A 4 10.19 -25.43 25.13
CA SER A 4 11.48 -24.73 25.26
C SER A 4 12.37 -24.99 24.04
N ALA A 5 12.37 -26.21 23.51
CA ALA A 5 13.15 -26.55 22.32
C ALA A 5 12.61 -25.83 21.07
N GLN A 6 11.29 -25.78 20.89
CA GLN A 6 10.64 -25.03 19.79
C GLN A 6 10.95 -23.52 19.85
N LEU A 7 11.00 -22.95 21.05
CA LEU A 7 11.33 -21.53 21.23
C LEU A 7 12.79 -21.24 20.87
N HIS A 8 13.72 -22.11 21.26
CA HIS A 8 15.14 -21.98 20.86
C HIS A 8 15.34 -22.20 19.36
N ALA A 9 14.62 -23.15 18.75
CA ALA A 9 14.62 -23.34 17.30
C ALA A 9 14.05 -22.12 16.55
N SER A 10 12.99 -21.50 17.09
CA SER A 10 12.40 -20.27 16.52
C SER A 10 13.36 -19.09 16.58
N VAL A 11 14.04 -18.90 17.73
CA VAL A 11 15.07 -17.85 17.91
C VAL A 11 16.26 -18.11 16.98
N LEU A 12 16.69 -19.36 16.84
CA LEU A 12 17.76 -19.73 15.93
C LEU A 12 17.40 -19.43 14.47
N GLN A 13 16.18 -19.81 14.04
CA GLN A 13 15.68 -19.52 12.70
C GLN A 13 15.57 -18.02 12.46
N PHE A 14 15.09 -17.26 13.44
CA PHE A 14 15.09 -15.79 13.39
C PHE A 14 16.49 -15.22 13.19
N LEU A 15 17.48 -15.65 14.00
CA LEU A 15 18.85 -15.14 13.91
C LEU A 15 19.50 -15.44 12.56
N VAL A 16 19.24 -16.63 12.01
CA VAL A 16 19.70 -17.03 10.67
C VAL A 16 19.01 -16.19 9.58
N ASN A 17 17.68 -16.04 9.64
CA ASN A 17 16.92 -15.28 8.66
C ASN A 17 17.30 -13.78 8.63
N HIS A 18 17.79 -13.24 9.75
CA HIS A 18 18.20 -11.84 9.86
C HIS A 18 19.73 -11.64 9.75
N GLY A 19 20.49 -12.69 9.41
CA GLY A 19 21.92 -12.58 9.11
C GLY A 19 22.85 -12.40 10.31
N TYR A 20 22.38 -12.62 11.54
CA TYR A 20 23.16 -12.46 12.77
C TYR A 20 24.12 -13.62 13.03
N MET A 21 25.03 -13.92 12.09
CA MET A 21 25.82 -15.16 12.09
C MET A 21 26.71 -15.37 13.34
N GLU A 22 27.31 -14.30 13.88
CA GLU A 22 28.10 -14.40 15.12
C GLU A 22 27.22 -14.76 16.33
N THR A 23 26.01 -14.19 16.39
CA THR A 23 25.02 -14.49 17.43
C THR A 23 24.43 -15.89 17.25
N VAL A 24 24.28 -16.37 16.01
CA VAL A 24 23.87 -17.75 15.71
C VAL A 24 24.87 -18.75 16.27
N GLU A 25 26.18 -18.52 16.09
CA GLU A 25 27.21 -19.42 16.60
C GLU A 25 27.25 -19.45 18.13
N ALA A 26 27.15 -18.28 18.77
CA ALA A 26 27.07 -18.17 20.23
C ALA A 26 25.81 -18.88 20.77
N PHE A 27 24.65 -18.63 20.16
CA PHE A 27 23.38 -19.21 20.56
C PHE A 27 23.34 -20.74 20.36
N LYS A 28 23.87 -21.25 19.24
CA LYS A 28 24.03 -22.70 19.00
C LYS A 28 24.90 -23.37 20.06
N LYS A 29 25.92 -22.66 20.55
CA LYS A 29 26.84 -23.17 21.57
C LYS A 29 26.17 -23.26 22.94
N GLU A 30 25.31 -22.31 23.28
CA GLU A 30 24.56 -22.27 24.55
C GLU A 30 23.34 -23.21 24.55
N ALA A 31 22.59 -23.25 23.45
CA ALA A 31 21.34 -24.02 23.32
C ALA A 31 21.54 -25.48 22.86
N ARG A 32 22.79 -25.94 22.82
CA ARG A 32 23.21 -27.22 22.21
C ARG A 32 22.48 -28.44 22.77
N SER A 33 22.14 -28.44 24.06
CA SER A 33 21.42 -29.56 24.70
C SER A 33 19.92 -29.62 24.37
N LEU A 34 19.34 -28.53 23.84
CA LEU A 34 17.91 -28.41 23.53
C LEU A 34 17.64 -28.58 22.03
N LEU A 35 18.57 -28.15 21.18
CA LEU A 35 18.43 -28.16 19.70
C LEU A 35 18.70 -29.51 19.05
N ASP A 36 19.42 -30.43 19.71
CA ASP A 36 19.70 -31.78 19.18
C ASP A 36 18.45 -32.69 19.14
N SER A 37 17.30 -32.22 19.65
CA SER A 37 16.10 -33.05 19.80
C SER A 37 15.09 -33.01 18.66
N GLU A 38 14.97 -31.92 17.86
CA GLU A 38 14.04 -31.88 16.71
C GLU A 38 14.57 -30.94 15.61
N GLN A 39 14.96 -31.53 14.47
CA GLN A 39 15.22 -30.84 13.21
C GLN A 39 13.93 -30.77 12.38
N ASP A 40 12.92 -30.09 12.90
CA ASP A 40 11.78 -29.70 12.07
C ASP A 40 11.94 -28.23 11.67
N SER A 41 12.00 -27.98 10.37
CA SER A 41 11.92 -26.62 9.82
C SER A 41 10.62 -25.99 10.31
N ILE A 42 10.73 -25.00 11.18
CA ILE A 42 9.56 -24.27 11.68
C ILE A 42 8.98 -23.49 10.50
N ASP A 43 7.69 -23.72 10.25
CA ASP A 43 6.90 -23.00 9.25
C ASP A 43 7.01 -21.49 9.51
N ALA A 44 7.24 -20.71 8.46
CA ALA A 44 7.45 -19.26 8.55
C ALA A 44 6.23 -18.55 9.16
N ASP A 45 5.04 -19.10 8.97
CA ASP A 45 3.81 -18.61 9.60
C ASP A 45 3.75 -18.91 11.10
N GLN A 46 4.25 -20.08 11.52
CA GLN A 46 4.38 -20.39 12.95
C GLN A 46 5.38 -19.45 13.63
N LEU A 47 6.49 -19.12 12.94
CA LEU A 47 7.46 -18.14 13.43
C LEU A 47 6.85 -16.73 13.54
N ALA A 48 6.11 -16.28 12.53
CA ALA A 48 5.41 -14.98 12.55
C ALA A 48 4.42 -14.90 13.72
N GLN A 49 3.63 -15.96 13.94
CA GLN A 49 2.74 -16.06 15.09
C GLN A 49 3.50 -16.00 16.42
N HIS A 50 4.60 -16.74 16.55
CA HIS A 50 5.40 -16.75 17.77
C HIS A 50 6.04 -15.39 18.07
N LEU A 51 6.55 -14.69 17.04
CA LEU A 51 7.10 -13.34 17.16
C LEU A 51 6.04 -12.32 17.59
N SER A 52 4.82 -12.41 17.05
CA SER A 52 3.70 -11.57 17.48
C SER A 52 3.33 -11.79 18.96
N GLN A 53 3.50 -13.01 19.47
CA GLN A 53 3.27 -13.33 20.88
C GLN A 53 4.36 -12.76 21.79
N LEU A 54 5.62 -12.77 21.35
CA LEU A 54 6.73 -12.21 22.13
C LEU A 54 6.61 -10.69 22.31
N GLN A 55 6.03 -9.98 21.35
CA GLN A 55 5.77 -8.53 21.43
C GLN A 55 4.76 -8.13 22.52
N ILE A 56 4.00 -9.08 23.08
CA ILE A 56 3.02 -8.81 24.14
C ILE A 56 3.67 -8.09 25.35
N GLN A 57 4.97 -8.30 25.59
CA GLN A 57 5.68 -7.78 26.76
C GLN A 57 6.20 -6.33 26.61
N SER A 58 6.35 -5.80 25.39
CA SER A 58 6.91 -4.46 25.12
C SER A 58 5.97 -3.64 24.25
N ARG A 59 4.81 -3.24 24.80
CA ARG A 59 3.82 -2.45 24.07
C ARG A 59 4.13 -0.94 24.17
N PRO A 60 4.08 -0.18 23.07
CA PRO A 60 4.21 1.27 23.13
C PRO A 60 3.05 1.88 23.90
N SER A 61 3.34 2.65 24.95
CA SER A 61 2.32 3.31 25.77
C SER A 61 1.59 4.44 25.04
N GLU A 62 2.18 4.96 23.95
CA GLU A 62 1.61 6.02 23.12
C GLU A 62 0.50 5.54 22.19
N LEU A 63 0.42 4.23 21.90
CA LEU A 63 -0.62 3.67 21.04
C LEU A 63 -1.89 3.36 21.86
N LEU A 64 -3.04 3.63 21.25
CA LEU A 64 -4.36 3.43 21.85
C LEU A 64 -4.83 1.97 21.71
N ASP A 65 -5.56 1.47 22.70
CA ASP A 65 -6.16 0.12 22.64
C ASP A 65 -7.28 0.08 21.59
N GLY A 66 -7.46 -1.07 20.96
CA GLY A 66 -8.58 -1.30 20.04
C GLY A 66 -9.95 -1.21 20.72
N ASP A 67 -10.95 -0.78 19.97
CA ASP A 67 -12.35 -0.65 20.39
C ASP A 67 -13.28 -1.76 19.83
N ASP A 68 -12.70 -2.74 19.12
CA ASP A 68 -13.37 -3.82 18.38
C ASP A 68 -14.31 -3.32 17.26
N GLU A 69 -14.21 -2.05 16.87
CA GLU A 69 -14.97 -1.46 15.76
C GLU A 69 -14.13 -1.41 14.48
N TYR A 70 -14.25 -2.47 13.68
CA TYR A 70 -13.61 -2.57 12.37
C TYR A 70 -14.51 -3.26 11.33
N PHE A 71 -14.27 -2.97 10.05
CA PHE A 71 -14.92 -3.61 8.92
C PHE A 71 -14.58 -5.11 8.92
N SER A 72 -15.62 -5.93 8.88
CA SER A 72 -15.50 -7.38 9.11
C SER A 72 -16.37 -8.23 8.21
N ASP A 73 -17.53 -7.73 7.79
CA ASP A 73 -18.49 -8.52 7.01
C ASP A 73 -18.42 -8.18 5.53
N LEU A 74 -18.34 -9.21 4.68
CA LEU A 74 -18.47 -9.08 3.23
C LEU A 74 -19.91 -8.68 2.88
N THR A 75 -20.10 -7.45 2.40
CA THR A 75 -21.43 -6.91 2.07
C THR A 75 -21.71 -6.92 0.57
N ALA A 76 -20.67 -6.86 -0.26
CA ALA A 76 -20.82 -6.92 -1.70
C ALA A 76 -19.64 -7.61 -2.39
N ASP A 77 -19.95 -8.31 -3.48
CA ASP A 77 -19.01 -9.06 -4.31
C ASP A 77 -19.36 -8.84 -5.78
N PHE A 78 -18.46 -8.21 -6.51
CA PHE A 78 -18.62 -7.88 -7.92
C PHE A 78 -17.66 -8.71 -8.76
N SER A 79 -18.23 -9.68 -9.48
CA SER A 79 -17.60 -10.30 -10.63
C SER A 79 -17.85 -9.47 -11.89
N ASP A 80 -17.07 -9.70 -12.94
CA ASP A 80 -17.32 -9.20 -14.30
C ASP A 80 -17.10 -7.68 -14.53
N ILE A 81 -16.39 -7.01 -13.61
CA ILE A 81 -15.91 -5.64 -13.88
C ILE A 81 -14.78 -5.69 -14.91
N HIS A 82 -13.75 -6.49 -14.68
CA HIS A 82 -12.70 -6.79 -15.64
C HIS A 82 -12.62 -8.29 -15.92
N TYR A 83 -12.22 -8.67 -17.13
CA TYR A 83 -11.95 -10.07 -17.49
C TYR A 83 -10.51 -10.50 -17.19
N SER A 84 -9.70 -9.58 -16.65
CA SER A 84 -8.29 -9.76 -16.32
C SER A 84 -8.01 -9.16 -14.93
N ASN A 85 -6.83 -9.45 -14.37
CA ASN A 85 -6.42 -9.02 -13.04
C ASN A 85 -6.65 -7.53 -12.81
N ILE A 86 -7.28 -7.20 -11.68
CA ILE A 86 -7.50 -5.83 -11.24
C ILE A 86 -6.25 -5.40 -10.45
N LEU A 87 -5.65 -4.27 -10.81
CA LEU A 87 -4.37 -3.80 -10.29
C LEU A 87 -4.49 -2.66 -9.27
N ALA A 88 -5.46 -1.78 -9.46
CA ALA A 88 -5.74 -0.70 -8.54
C ALA A 88 -7.24 -0.46 -8.42
N VAL A 89 -7.63 0.02 -7.25
CA VAL A 89 -8.96 0.54 -6.98
C VAL A 89 -8.82 1.89 -6.29
N ALA A 90 -9.71 2.82 -6.64
CA ALA A 90 -9.83 4.10 -5.97
C ALA A 90 -11.31 4.48 -5.86
N LEU A 91 -11.66 5.18 -4.80
CA LEU A 91 -13.00 5.72 -4.61
C LEU A 91 -12.90 7.24 -4.61
N GLU A 92 -13.74 7.91 -5.40
CA GLU A 92 -13.80 9.36 -5.39
C GLU A 92 -14.47 9.86 -4.09
N PRO A 93 -13.81 10.73 -3.29
CA PRO A 93 -14.29 11.08 -1.95
C PRO A 93 -15.69 11.69 -1.87
N GLN A 94 -16.15 12.46 -2.87
CA GLN A 94 -17.41 13.21 -2.79
C GLN A 94 -18.62 12.43 -3.34
N THR A 95 -18.46 11.83 -4.51
CA THR A 95 -19.50 11.12 -5.27
C THR A 95 -19.49 9.61 -5.03
N ARG A 96 -18.41 9.09 -4.42
CA ARG A 96 -18.14 7.65 -4.25
C ARG A 96 -18.12 6.88 -5.57
N LEU A 97 -17.68 7.54 -6.63
CA LEU A 97 -17.42 6.89 -7.91
C LEU A 97 -16.28 5.89 -7.74
N LEU A 98 -16.55 4.61 -8.00
CA LEU A 98 -15.53 3.57 -7.95
C LEU A 98 -14.76 3.53 -9.26
N ALA A 99 -13.44 3.67 -9.19
CA ALA A 99 -12.53 3.43 -10.29
C ALA A 99 -11.75 2.13 -10.07
N THR A 100 -11.64 1.32 -11.13
CA THR A 100 -10.84 0.09 -11.14
C THR A 100 -9.94 0.09 -12.36
N SER A 101 -8.70 -0.37 -12.20
CA SER A 101 -7.74 -0.52 -13.29
C SER A 101 -7.32 -1.97 -13.47
N SER A 102 -6.94 -2.35 -14.68
CA SER A 102 -6.58 -3.75 -14.97
C SER A 102 -5.37 -3.90 -15.90
N ILE A 103 -4.83 -5.12 -15.92
CA ILE A 103 -3.88 -5.60 -16.94
C ILE A 103 -4.43 -5.46 -18.36
N ASP A 104 -5.75 -5.44 -18.53
CA ASP A 104 -6.40 -5.21 -19.83
C ASP A 104 -6.21 -3.79 -20.40
N LYS A 105 -5.46 -2.91 -19.69
CA LYS A 105 -5.11 -1.52 -20.05
C LYS A 105 -6.26 -0.53 -19.89
N THR A 106 -7.39 -0.97 -19.36
CA THR A 106 -8.56 -0.13 -19.18
C THR A 106 -8.70 0.33 -17.74
N VAL A 107 -9.38 1.48 -17.59
CA VAL A 107 -9.91 1.96 -16.32
C VAL A 107 -11.43 2.00 -16.43
N LYS A 108 -12.11 1.45 -15.44
CA LYS A 108 -13.57 1.34 -15.41
C LYS A 108 -14.15 2.11 -14.24
N LEU A 109 -15.12 2.97 -14.52
CA LEU A 109 -15.82 3.79 -13.52
C LEU A 109 -17.25 3.29 -13.29
N SER A 110 -17.65 3.22 -12.02
CA SER A 110 -18.93 2.66 -11.58
C SER A 110 -19.52 3.52 -10.45
N ASN A 111 -20.69 4.14 -10.68
CA ASN A 111 -21.35 5.06 -9.73
C ASN A 111 -22.21 4.33 -8.68
N GLN A 112 -22.70 3.14 -9.02
CA GLN A 112 -23.32 2.26 -8.06
C GLN A 112 -22.66 0.92 -8.20
N LEU A 113 -22.22 0.40 -7.06
CA LEU A 113 -21.79 -0.96 -6.83
C LEU A 113 -22.99 -1.93 -7.01
N ASN A 114 -23.74 -1.80 -8.11
CA ASN A 114 -24.98 -2.52 -8.39
C ASN A 114 -25.08 -2.79 -9.89
N LYS A 115 -24.64 -3.99 -10.27
CA LYS A 115 -25.27 -5.02 -11.14
C LYS A 115 -26.00 -4.66 -12.46
N SER A 116 -26.15 -3.41 -12.91
CA SER A 116 -27.01 -3.12 -14.07
C SER A 116 -26.56 -2.03 -15.04
N LEU A 117 -25.39 -1.40 -14.86
CA LEU A 117 -24.88 -0.45 -15.85
C LEU A 117 -23.46 -0.85 -16.25
N THR A 118 -23.23 -0.91 -17.56
CA THR A 118 -21.88 -1.13 -18.11
C THR A 118 -20.98 -0.01 -17.60
N PRO A 119 -19.87 -0.34 -16.92
CA PRO A 119 -18.97 0.68 -16.39
C PRO A 119 -18.42 1.54 -17.53
N ARG A 120 -18.31 2.86 -17.30
CA ARG A 120 -17.65 3.75 -18.27
C ARG A 120 -16.20 3.29 -18.41
N THR A 121 -15.81 2.95 -19.63
CA THR A 121 -14.49 2.36 -19.90
C THR A 121 -13.59 3.39 -20.55
N TYR A 122 -12.45 3.65 -19.91
CA TYR A 122 -11.41 4.56 -20.36
C TYR A 122 -10.19 3.77 -20.80
N ARG A 123 -9.58 4.16 -21.93
CA ARG A 123 -8.42 3.46 -22.51
C ARG A 123 -7.27 4.43 -22.81
N HIS A 124 -6.82 5.16 -21.80
CA HIS A 124 -5.79 6.19 -21.96
C HIS A 124 -4.37 5.63 -22.16
N HIS A 125 -4.16 4.36 -21.83
CA HIS A 125 -2.83 3.76 -21.70
C HIS A 125 -2.63 2.60 -22.68
N GLN A 126 -1.37 2.40 -23.07
CA GLN A 126 -0.95 1.36 -24.02
C GLN A 126 -0.43 0.10 -23.31
N ALA A 127 -0.33 0.14 -21.98
CA ALA A 127 0.07 -0.95 -21.11
C ALA A 127 -0.80 -0.98 -19.83
N PRO A 128 -0.67 -2.00 -18.96
CA PRO A 128 -1.43 -2.10 -17.73
C PRO A 128 -1.37 -0.85 -16.85
N VAL A 129 -2.51 -0.49 -16.28
CA VAL A 129 -2.66 0.71 -15.44
C VAL A 129 -2.48 0.31 -13.97
N LEU A 130 -1.45 0.87 -13.34
CA LEU A 130 -0.87 0.43 -12.07
C LEU A 130 -1.41 1.14 -10.83
N SER A 131 -1.81 2.41 -10.97
CA SER A 131 -2.38 3.18 -9.87
C SER A 131 -3.43 4.16 -10.38
N ILE A 132 -4.38 4.47 -9.50
CA ILE A 132 -5.43 5.46 -9.70
C ILE A 132 -5.46 6.34 -8.45
N ASP A 133 -5.63 7.65 -8.63
CA ASP A 133 -5.91 8.58 -7.54
C ASP A 133 -6.91 9.64 -8.00
N PHE A 134 -7.74 10.15 -7.10
CA PHE A 134 -8.72 11.21 -7.41
C PHE A 134 -8.27 12.54 -6.84
N HIS A 135 -8.54 13.62 -7.57
CA HIS A 135 -8.19 14.94 -7.08
C HIS A 135 -9.04 15.29 -5.84
N PRO A 136 -8.43 15.80 -4.76
CA PRO A 136 -9.15 16.00 -3.49
C PRO A 136 -10.28 17.06 -3.56
N HIS A 137 -10.23 17.98 -4.52
CA HIS A 137 -11.22 19.05 -4.70
C HIS A 137 -12.09 18.93 -5.97
N TYR A 138 -11.64 18.20 -6.99
CA TYR A 138 -12.31 18.15 -8.30
C TYR A 138 -12.73 16.70 -8.54
N PRO A 139 -13.97 16.31 -8.21
CA PRO A 139 -14.40 14.91 -8.25
C PRO A 139 -14.29 14.30 -9.65
N GLN A 140 -14.40 15.13 -10.69
CA GLN A 140 -14.26 14.67 -12.06
C GLN A 140 -12.81 14.45 -12.50
N LEU A 141 -11.79 14.83 -11.71
CA LEU A 141 -10.39 14.72 -12.12
C LEU A 141 -9.72 13.49 -11.51
N MET A 142 -9.35 12.54 -12.37
CA MET A 142 -8.70 11.28 -12.00
C MET A 142 -7.28 11.23 -12.58
N LEU A 143 -6.33 10.81 -11.76
CA LEU A 143 -4.97 10.47 -12.16
C LEU A 143 -4.84 8.98 -12.37
N THR A 144 -4.20 8.57 -13.47
CA THR A 144 -3.84 7.18 -13.73
C THR A 144 -2.36 7.07 -14.09
N THR A 145 -1.71 5.99 -13.67
CA THR A 145 -0.31 5.71 -14.02
C THR A 145 -0.15 4.32 -14.61
N SER A 146 0.82 4.10 -15.49
CA SER A 146 0.89 2.88 -16.30
C SER A 146 2.31 2.31 -16.46
N MET A 147 2.36 1.02 -16.80
CA MET A 147 3.57 0.34 -17.28
C MET A 147 4.11 0.90 -18.61
N ASP A 148 3.38 1.76 -19.31
CA ASP A 148 3.87 2.40 -20.55
C ASP A 148 4.79 3.60 -20.29
N GLY A 149 5.02 3.96 -19.03
CA GLY A 149 5.85 5.10 -18.63
C GLY A 149 5.12 6.44 -18.63
N SER A 150 3.82 6.45 -18.90
CA SER A 150 3.00 7.65 -18.85
C SER A 150 2.14 7.73 -17.60
N SER A 151 1.78 8.97 -17.25
CA SER A 151 0.68 9.28 -16.33
C SER A 151 -0.33 10.14 -17.06
N VAL A 152 -1.62 9.98 -16.75
CA VAL A 152 -2.70 10.70 -17.42
C VAL A 152 -3.60 11.32 -16.37
N LEU A 153 -3.97 12.58 -16.58
CA LEU A 153 -5.13 13.20 -15.95
C LEU A 153 -6.31 13.06 -16.88
N ALA A 154 -7.37 12.46 -16.37
CA ALA A 154 -8.62 12.24 -17.09
C ALA A 154 -9.77 12.99 -16.41
N ASP A 155 -10.62 13.59 -17.24
CA ASP A 155 -11.92 14.12 -16.85
C ASP A 155 -12.98 13.02 -16.97
N THR A 156 -13.49 12.58 -15.82
CA THR A 156 -14.46 11.49 -15.70
C THR A 156 -15.90 11.94 -15.96
N SER A 157 -16.13 13.25 -16.14
CA SER A 157 -17.42 13.76 -16.59
C SER A 157 -17.68 13.44 -18.07
N PHE A 158 -16.60 13.18 -18.83
CA PHE A 158 -16.70 12.79 -20.22
C PHE A 158 -17.28 11.38 -20.37
N GLU A 159 -18.42 11.27 -21.04
CA GLU A 159 -18.98 10.00 -21.49
C GLU A 159 -18.58 9.78 -22.95
N PRO A 160 -17.84 8.71 -23.27
CA PRO A 160 -17.53 8.41 -24.66
C PRO A 160 -18.83 8.03 -25.39
N ASP A 161 -19.24 8.86 -26.34
CA ASP A 161 -20.35 8.54 -27.26
C ASP A 161 -20.01 7.30 -28.09
N PHE A 162 -21.04 6.57 -28.51
CA PHE A 162 -20.88 5.41 -29.40
C PHE A 162 -20.19 5.83 -30.72
N GLY A 163 -18.96 5.34 -30.94
CA GLY A 163 -18.18 5.60 -32.16
C GLY A 163 -17.07 6.65 -32.01
N GLN A 164 -16.83 7.20 -30.82
CA GLN A 164 -15.63 8.03 -30.56
C GLN A 164 -14.41 7.17 -30.19
N ASP A 165 -13.22 7.69 -30.47
CA ASP A 165 -11.96 7.08 -30.07
C ASP A 165 -11.84 7.05 -28.55
N LEU A 166 -12.03 5.85 -27.97
CA LEU A 166 -11.89 5.57 -26.54
C LEU A 166 -10.49 5.89 -26.00
N GLU A 167 -9.49 6.02 -26.88
CA GLU A 167 -8.09 6.25 -26.53
C GLU A 167 -7.77 7.70 -26.19
N THR A 168 -8.54 8.67 -26.72
CA THR A 168 -8.31 10.11 -26.51
C THR A 168 -9.42 10.77 -25.69
N SER A 169 -10.58 10.11 -25.60
CA SER A 169 -11.75 10.54 -24.83
C SER A 169 -11.40 10.85 -23.38
N GLY A 170 -11.84 12.00 -22.85
CA GLY A 170 -11.66 12.37 -21.45
C GLY A 170 -10.22 12.70 -21.02
N ILE A 171 -9.21 12.68 -21.91
CA ILE A 171 -7.84 13.05 -21.51
C ILE A 171 -7.74 14.56 -21.31
N HIS A 172 -7.44 14.97 -20.08
CA HIS A 172 -7.16 16.37 -19.73
C HIS A 172 -5.68 16.72 -19.87
N GLN A 173 -4.79 15.82 -19.44
CA GLN A 173 -3.34 16.01 -19.57
C GLN A 173 -2.59 14.67 -19.61
N VAL A 174 -1.49 14.61 -20.36
CA VAL A 174 -0.59 13.45 -20.41
C VAL A 174 0.81 13.86 -19.99
N PHE A 175 1.43 13.06 -19.13
CA PHE A 175 2.82 13.21 -18.68
C PHE A 175 3.66 12.07 -19.22
N ARG A 176 4.83 12.40 -19.78
CA ARG A 176 5.78 11.44 -20.38
C ARG A 176 7.23 11.68 -19.90
N ASP A 177 7.36 12.16 -18.68
CA ASP A 177 8.66 12.49 -18.08
C ASP A 177 9.41 11.24 -17.57
N HIS A 178 8.71 10.12 -17.44
CA HIS A 178 9.27 8.82 -17.04
C HIS A 178 9.63 7.95 -18.25
N GLN A 179 10.67 7.12 -18.08
CA GLN A 179 11.19 6.22 -19.13
C GLN A 179 10.81 4.76 -18.92
N LYS A 180 10.29 4.42 -17.74
CA LYS A 180 9.85 3.08 -17.35
C LYS A 180 8.55 3.17 -16.56
N TYR A 181 8.09 2.03 -16.04
CA TYR A 181 6.80 1.85 -15.38
C TYR A 181 6.58 2.90 -14.29
N VAL A 182 5.47 3.64 -14.40
CA VAL A 182 5.05 4.58 -13.36
C VAL A 182 4.14 3.84 -12.39
N VAL A 183 4.71 3.40 -11.27
CA VAL A 183 4.08 2.45 -10.36
C VAL A 183 3.10 3.10 -9.39
N ARG A 184 3.25 4.40 -9.12
CA ARG A 184 2.34 5.13 -8.24
C ARG A 184 2.28 6.60 -8.63
N GLY A 185 1.09 7.16 -8.67
CA GLY A 185 0.84 8.59 -8.78
C GLY A 185 -0.13 9.03 -7.68
N LEU A 186 0.12 10.19 -7.05
CA LEU A 186 -0.73 10.72 -5.99
C LEU A 186 -0.83 12.25 -6.07
N PHE A 187 -2.02 12.78 -5.78
CA PHE A 187 -2.22 14.19 -5.47
C PHE A 187 -1.80 14.50 -4.03
N SER A 188 -1.29 15.71 -3.81
CA SER A 188 -1.10 16.22 -2.47
C SER A 188 -2.46 16.40 -1.78
N PRO A 189 -2.62 15.98 -0.51
CA PRO A 189 -3.84 16.23 0.25
C PRO A 189 -4.22 17.70 0.34
N GLY A 190 -5.49 17.98 0.64
CA GLY A 190 -6.01 19.34 0.76
C GLY A 190 -6.50 19.88 -0.59
N ASN A 191 -5.78 20.83 -1.18
CA ASN A 191 -6.20 21.48 -2.44
C ASN A 191 -5.66 20.79 -3.71
N GLY A 192 -4.86 19.72 -3.58
CA GLY A 192 -4.24 19.07 -4.74
C GLY A 192 -3.20 19.93 -5.44
N GLN A 193 -2.55 20.89 -4.74
CA GLN A 193 -1.57 21.79 -5.35
C GLN A 193 -0.40 21.08 -6.02
N PHE A 194 -0.01 19.90 -5.53
CA PHE A 194 1.05 19.10 -6.10
C PHE A 194 0.53 17.75 -6.56
N LEU A 195 1.27 17.19 -7.50
CA LEU A 195 1.11 15.84 -8.02
C LEU A 195 2.49 15.19 -8.02
N ALA A 196 2.60 13.96 -7.55
CA ALA A 196 3.85 13.21 -7.56
C ALA A 196 3.66 11.87 -8.27
N THR A 197 4.64 11.48 -9.08
CA THR A 197 4.67 10.17 -9.77
C THR A 197 5.99 9.47 -9.50
N ALA A 198 5.93 8.18 -9.17
CA ALA A 198 7.06 7.32 -8.84
C ALA A 198 7.24 6.24 -9.89
N SER A 199 8.49 5.95 -10.26
CA SER A 199 8.80 5.09 -11.40
C SER A 199 9.98 4.15 -11.16
N TYR A 200 9.95 3.04 -11.92
CA TYR A 200 11.04 2.08 -12.02
C TYR A 200 12.21 2.58 -12.88
N ASP A 201 12.13 3.80 -13.42
CA ASP A 201 13.30 4.53 -13.95
C ASP A 201 14.16 5.15 -12.85
N ARG A 202 13.83 4.87 -11.58
CA ARG A 202 14.52 5.36 -10.38
C ARG A 202 14.36 6.85 -10.16
N THR A 203 13.27 7.44 -10.66
CA THR A 203 12.98 8.85 -10.45
C THR A 203 11.58 9.07 -9.86
N VAL A 204 11.42 10.22 -9.22
CA VAL A 204 10.12 10.78 -8.83
C VAL A 204 9.94 12.10 -9.55
N CYS A 205 8.86 12.25 -10.32
CA CYS A 205 8.49 13.53 -10.90
C CYS A 205 7.47 14.22 -10.00
N ILE A 206 7.74 15.50 -9.69
CA ILE A 206 6.87 16.36 -8.91
C ILE A 206 6.36 17.47 -9.82
N TYR A 207 5.04 17.63 -9.83
CA TYR A 207 4.33 18.62 -10.62
C TYR A 207 3.58 19.58 -9.70
N GLN A 208 3.36 20.81 -10.16
CA GLN A 208 2.62 21.84 -9.42
C GLN A 208 1.48 22.37 -10.29
N THR A 209 0.33 22.66 -9.66
CA THR A 209 -0.80 23.32 -10.31
C THR A 209 -0.38 24.65 -10.93
N MET A 210 -0.72 24.83 -12.20
CA MET A 210 -0.52 26.05 -12.96
C MET A 210 -1.73 26.97 -12.76
N THR A 211 -1.48 28.28 -12.62
CA THR A 211 -2.51 29.31 -12.44
C THR A 211 -3.33 29.60 -13.69
N THR A 212 -2.94 29.06 -14.85
CA THR A 212 -3.75 29.16 -16.06
C THR A 212 -4.95 28.23 -15.94
N GLU A 213 -6.14 28.80 -15.73
CA GLU A 213 -7.40 28.07 -15.87
C GLU A 213 -7.42 27.42 -17.26
N SER A 214 -7.68 26.11 -17.30
CA SER A 214 -7.97 25.45 -18.56
C SER A 214 -9.31 25.96 -19.10
N GLU A 215 -9.57 25.79 -20.39
CA GLU A 215 -10.85 26.13 -21.01
C GLU A 215 -12.05 25.48 -20.30
N ASN A 216 -11.82 24.38 -19.57
CA ASN A 216 -12.83 23.59 -18.87
C ASN A 216 -12.87 23.84 -17.35
N GLY A 217 -12.07 24.78 -16.81
CA GLY A 217 -12.02 25.10 -15.37
C GLY A 217 -11.26 24.08 -14.50
N LEU A 218 -10.67 23.05 -15.10
CA LEU A 218 -9.85 22.05 -14.39
C LEU A 218 -8.38 22.51 -14.26
N PRO A 219 -7.69 22.18 -13.15
CA PRO A 219 -6.28 22.54 -12.97
C PRO A 219 -5.38 21.78 -13.94
N ARG A 220 -4.32 22.43 -14.42
CA ARG A 220 -3.23 21.79 -15.16
C ARG A 220 -1.99 21.73 -14.30
N TYR A 221 -1.11 20.77 -14.54
CA TYR A 221 0.09 20.56 -13.73
C TYR A 221 1.35 20.72 -14.59
N GLY A 222 2.28 21.55 -14.14
CA GLY A 222 3.60 21.71 -14.76
C GLY A 222 4.65 20.92 -14.02
N LEU A 223 5.60 20.29 -14.74
CA LEU A 223 6.73 19.60 -14.11
C LEU A 223 7.58 20.62 -13.34
N MET A 224 7.67 20.43 -12.04
CA MET A 224 8.47 21.28 -11.16
C MET A 224 9.88 20.72 -11.00
N LYS A 225 9.99 19.41 -10.76
CA LYS A 225 11.28 18.73 -10.60
C LYS A 225 11.18 17.24 -10.85
N GLN A 226 12.19 16.69 -11.49
CA GLN A 226 12.48 15.25 -11.48
C GLN A 226 13.58 14.98 -10.46
N LEU A 227 13.28 14.20 -9.43
CA LEU A 227 14.20 13.76 -8.38
C LEU A 227 14.80 12.40 -8.73
N GLY A 228 16.08 12.22 -8.44
CA GLY A 228 16.83 11.01 -8.75
C GLY A 228 18.00 11.24 -9.72
N PRO A 229 18.60 10.18 -10.26
CA PRO A 229 18.23 8.78 -10.03
C PRO A 229 18.52 8.35 -8.59
N PHE A 230 17.58 7.60 -7.99
CA PHE A 230 17.79 6.92 -6.72
C PHE A 230 18.60 5.63 -6.92
N VAL A 231 19.07 5.02 -5.81
CA VAL A 231 19.91 3.81 -5.83
C VAL A 231 19.20 2.62 -6.51
N GLY A 232 17.89 2.49 -6.27
CA GLY A 232 17.04 1.45 -6.85
C GLY A 232 15.71 1.98 -7.38
N ASN A 233 14.80 1.06 -7.66
CA ASN A 233 13.47 1.39 -8.18
C ASN A 233 12.66 2.12 -7.09
N VAL A 234 11.92 3.17 -7.48
CA VAL A 234 10.98 3.80 -6.55
C VAL A 234 9.72 2.96 -6.50
N GLU A 235 9.44 2.32 -5.37
CA GLU A 235 8.30 1.40 -5.21
C GLU A 235 7.03 2.10 -4.75
N THR A 236 7.18 3.14 -3.93
CA THR A 236 6.05 3.77 -3.28
C THR A 236 6.36 5.22 -2.93
N ILE A 237 5.31 6.04 -3.00
CA ILE A 237 5.28 7.40 -2.48
C ILE A 237 4.05 7.56 -1.60
N SER A 238 4.11 8.47 -0.62
CA SER A 238 2.96 8.84 0.21
C SER A 238 3.14 10.28 0.69
N PHE A 239 2.07 11.07 0.68
CA PHE A 239 2.08 12.37 1.35
C PHE A 239 1.82 12.18 2.85
N ALA A 240 2.67 12.78 3.68
CA ALA A 240 2.46 12.87 5.14
C ALA A 240 1.70 14.14 5.53
N SER A 241 1.75 15.16 4.68
CA SER A 241 0.93 16.36 4.75
C SER A 241 0.76 16.91 3.33
N LYS A 242 0.02 18.00 3.18
CA LYS A 242 -0.13 18.69 1.87
C LYS A 242 1.20 19.06 1.19
N ASP A 243 2.26 19.23 1.98
CA ASP A 243 3.55 19.76 1.54
C ASP A 243 4.72 18.81 1.83
N LEU A 244 4.48 17.61 2.38
CA LEU A 244 5.55 16.68 2.75
C LEU A 244 5.35 15.33 2.05
N LEU A 245 6.21 15.03 1.09
CA LEU A 245 6.22 13.78 0.35
C LEU A 245 7.24 12.81 0.96
N ILE A 246 6.86 11.54 1.12
CA ILE A 246 7.74 10.45 1.52
C ILE A 246 7.92 9.52 0.32
N VAL A 247 9.17 9.15 0.05
CA VAL A 247 9.57 8.25 -1.04
C VAL A 247 10.23 7.00 -0.46
N GLY A 248 9.72 5.84 -0.85
CA GLY A 248 10.30 4.53 -0.56
C GLY A 248 10.97 3.96 -1.80
N VAL A 249 12.26 3.61 -1.65
CA VAL A 249 13.12 3.13 -2.73
C VAL A 249 13.57 1.71 -2.40
N ARG A 250 13.50 0.81 -3.39
CA ARG A 250 14.02 -0.55 -3.26
C ARG A 250 15.55 -0.54 -3.13
N ASP A 251 16.08 -1.42 -2.30
CA ASP A 251 17.50 -1.55 -2.00
C ASP A 251 18.14 -0.30 -1.36
N ASP A 252 17.31 0.55 -0.74
CA ASP A 252 17.73 1.73 0.00
C ASP A 252 17.32 1.58 1.47
N ASN A 253 18.26 1.84 2.38
CA ASN A 253 18.00 1.82 3.82
C ASN A 253 17.33 3.12 4.32
N TYR A 254 17.19 4.14 3.47
CA TYR A 254 16.57 5.41 3.82
C TYR A 254 15.16 5.57 3.25
N LEU A 255 14.26 6.15 4.05
CA LEU A 255 13.10 6.87 3.53
C LEU A 255 13.50 8.30 3.20
N HIS A 256 13.10 8.77 2.02
CA HIS A 256 13.40 10.13 1.58
C HIS A 256 12.18 11.01 1.80
N TYR A 257 12.34 12.06 2.60
CA TYR A 257 11.34 13.07 2.88
C TYR A 257 11.65 14.30 2.04
N VAL A 258 10.68 14.78 1.28
CA VAL A 258 10.80 15.92 0.38
C VAL A 258 9.75 16.96 0.76
N GLU A 259 10.20 18.13 1.16
CA GLU A 259 9.35 19.27 1.45
C GLU A 259 9.00 20.03 0.16
N LEU A 260 7.74 20.40 0.01
CA LEU A 260 7.20 21.16 -1.12
C LEU A 260 6.71 22.54 -0.63
N PRO A 261 6.85 23.60 -1.43
CA PRO A 261 7.50 23.68 -2.74
C PRO A 261 9.03 23.82 -2.68
N SER A 262 9.64 23.83 -1.48
CA SER A 262 11.07 24.13 -1.31
C SER A 262 12.01 23.11 -1.96
N LEU A 263 11.50 21.90 -2.21
CA LEU A 263 12.24 20.73 -2.72
C LEU A 263 13.42 20.33 -1.84
N GLN A 264 13.41 20.71 -0.56
CA GLN A 264 14.42 20.27 0.39
C GLN A 264 14.18 18.79 0.71
N SER A 265 15.23 17.99 0.49
CA SER A 265 15.19 16.55 0.76
C SER A 265 16.01 16.21 2.00
N ARG A 266 15.44 15.40 2.89
CA ARG A 266 16.15 14.77 4.01
C ARG A 266 15.93 13.26 3.98
N ARG A 267 16.94 12.51 4.44
CA ARG A 267 16.90 11.05 4.48
C ARG A 267 16.79 10.59 5.92
N VAL A 268 15.93 9.61 6.17
CA VAL A 268 15.70 9.02 7.50
C VAL A 268 16.01 7.54 7.40
N ASN A 269 17.01 7.08 8.16
CA ASN A 269 17.41 5.67 8.13
C ASN A 269 16.29 4.80 8.72
N MET A 270 15.93 3.72 8.04
CA MET A 270 14.92 2.78 8.52
C MET A 270 15.48 1.81 9.56
N ASN A 271 16.80 1.66 9.66
CA ASN A 271 17.45 0.82 10.65
C ASN A 271 17.53 1.56 11.99
N ALA A 272 17.02 0.94 13.06
CA ALA A 272 17.01 1.53 14.40
C ALA A 272 18.42 1.80 14.96
N THR A 273 19.41 1.01 14.55
CA THR A 273 20.84 1.13 14.89
C THR A 273 21.55 2.22 14.09
N GLY A 274 20.93 2.72 13.02
CA GLY A 274 21.53 3.70 12.11
C GLY A 274 22.61 3.13 11.19
N ASP A 275 22.75 1.80 11.09
CA ASP A 275 23.66 1.19 10.12
C ASP A 275 23.11 1.28 8.68
N ASP A 276 23.99 1.06 7.70
CA ASP A 276 23.66 1.13 6.27
C ASP A 276 23.30 -0.25 5.66
N TRP A 277 22.99 -1.25 6.50
CA TRP A 277 22.64 -2.57 5.99
C TRP A 277 21.21 -2.59 5.46
N VAL A 278 21.02 -3.01 4.20
CA VAL A 278 19.69 -3.18 3.62
C VAL A 278 19.16 -4.56 4.00
N SER A 279 18.38 -4.64 5.08
CA SER A 279 17.71 -5.87 5.50
C SER A 279 16.35 -6.10 4.82
N PHE A 280 15.74 -5.03 4.29
CA PHE A 280 14.45 -5.05 3.60
C PHE A 280 14.29 -3.79 2.76
N SER A 281 13.34 -3.83 1.82
CA SER A 281 12.91 -2.69 1.02
C SER A 281 11.46 -2.28 1.32
N PRO A 282 11.13 -0.97 1.27
CA PRO A 282 9.76 -0.50 1.41
C PRO A 282 8.97 -0.79 0.12
N VAL A 283 7.87 -1.53 0.25
CA VAL A 283 6.97 -1.91 -0.87
C VAL A 283 5.71 -1.05 -0.91
N HIS A 284 5.23 -0.61 0.26
CA HIS A 284 4.08 0.27 0.38
C HIS A 284 4.22 1.15 1.62
N LEU A 285 3.92 2.44 1.46
CA LEU A 285 3.86 3.42 2.54
C LEU A 285 2.45 3.99 2.62
N SER A 286 1.97 4.19 3.84
CA SER A 286 0.86 5.10 4.13
C SER A 286 1.05 5.75 5.50
N VAL A 287 0.49 6.94 5.65
CA VAL A 287 0.59 7.73 6.87
C VAL A 287 -0.70 7.58 7.67
N SER A 288 -0.59 7.52 8.99
CA SER A 288 -1.75 7.51 9.89
C SER A 288 -2.57 8.79 9.74
N ALA A 289 -3.86 8.72 10.10
CA ALA A 289 -4.79 9.83 9.94
C ALA A 289 -4.37 11.12 10.69
N ASP A 290 -3.63 10.98 11.79
CA ASP A 290 -3.08 12.08 12.58
C ASP A 290 -1.71 12.60 12.07
N GLY A 291 -1.14 11.96 11.04
CA GLY A 291 0.15 12.31 10.46
C GLY A 291 1.37 11.87 11.30
N GLN A 292 1.17 11.28 12.47
CA GLN A 292 2.26 11.01 13.43
C GLN A 292 3.07 9.77 13.09
N TYR A 293 2.49 8.84 12.34
CA TYR A 293 3.12 7.56 12.05
C TYR A 293 3.12 7.23 10.56
N VAL A 294 4.17 6.54 10.13
CA VAL A 294 4.30 5.98 8.78
C VAL A 294 4.33 4.46 8.91
N LEU A 295 3.33 3.79 8.35
CA LEU A 295 3.34 2.34 8.23
C LEU A 295 4.06 1.95 6.94
N CYS A 296 5.13 1.17 7.11
CA CYS A 296 5.93 0.64 6.02
C CYS A 296 5.70 -0.85 5.90
N THR A 297 5.17 -1.28 4.76
CA THR A 297 5.18 -2.68 4.37
C THR A 297 6.48 -3.00 3.68
N THR A 298 7.14 -4.08 4.11
CA THR A 298 8.44 -4.48 3.56
C THR A 298 8.32 -5.68 2.63
N ASP A 299 9.34 -5.91 1.80
CA ASP A 299 9.49 -7.12 0.99
C ASP A 299 10.04 -8.32 1.77
N HIS A 300 10.30 -8.17 3.08
CA HIS A 300 10.86 -9.23 3.89
C HIS A 300 9.93 -10.45 3.92
N SER A 301 10.51 -11.64 3.77
CA SER A 301 9.76 -12.90 3.63
C SER A 301 8.92 -13.23 4.87
N SER A 302 9.35 -12.80 6.06
CA SER A 302 8.57 -13.01 7.30
C SER A 302 7.27 -12.20 7.41
N GLY A 303 6.91 -11.40 6.40
CA GLY A 303 5.71 -10.55 6.47
C GLY A 303 5.90 -9.32 7.35
N ARG A 304 7.16 -8.89 7.55
CA ARG A 304 7.48 -7.78 8.43
C ARG A 304 6.91 -6.46 7.89
N MET A 305 6.15 -5.77 8.72
CA MET A 305 5.75 -4.38 8.53
C MET A 305 6.27 -3.57 9.72
N ILE A 306 6.58 -2.30 9.51
CA ILE A 306 7.22 -1.48 10.54
C ILE A 306 6.47 -0.14 10.65
N LEU A 307 6.09 0.22 11.86
CA LEU A 307 5.54 1.52 12.20
C LEU A 307 6.68 2.45 12.61
N PHE A 308 6.87 3.53 11.88
CA PHE A 308 7.84 4.58 12.19
C PHE A 308 7.13 5.81 12.72
N ALA A 309 7.78 6.56 13.62
CA ALA A 309 7.39 7.94 13.88
C ALA A 309 7.71 8.78 12.64
N THR A 310 6.75 9.59 12.19
CA THR A 310 6.89 10.36 10.95
C THR A 310 8.11 11.27 11.03
N GLY A 311 9.04 11.09 10.10
CA GLY A 311 10.25 11.90 10.02
C GLY A 311 11.40 11.48 10.92
N GLU A 312 11.27 10.38 11.66
CA GLU A 312 12.30 9.88 12.57
C GLU A 312 12.70 8.44 12.24
N SER A 313 13.92 8.05 12.62
CA SER A 313 14.40 6.66 12.51
C SER A 313 13.81 5.74 13.60
N ARG A 314 12.95 6.28 14.46
CA ARG A 314 12.34 5.58 15.59
C ARG A 314 11.30 4.58 15.09
N GLN A 315 11.61 3.29 15.19
CA GLN A 315 10.65 2.21 15.02
C GLN A 315 9.77 2.13 16.27
N VAL A 316 8.49 2.47 16.12
CA VAL A 316 7.49 2.40 17.19
C VAL A 316 7.12 0.94 17.46
N GLN A 317 6.84 0.20 16.38
CA GLN A 317 6.39 -1.18 16.46
C GLN A 317 6.72 -1.94 15.18
N ASN A 318 6.94 -3.26 15.32
CA ASN A 318 7.03 -4.18 14.19
C ASN A 318 5.77 -5.04 14.17
N TYR A 319 5.27 -5.38 12.99
CA TYR A 319 4.17 -6.31 12.79
C TYR A 319 4.64 -7.46 11.90
N TYR A 320 4.13 -8.65 12.14
CA TYR A 320 4.42 -9.82 11.32
C TYR A 320 3.09 -10.32 10.76
N VAL A 321 2.81 -9.88 9.53
CA VAL A 321 1.53 -10.15 8.86
C VAL A 321 1.82 -11.00 7.65
N HIS A 322 1.56 -12.30 7.80
CA HIS A 322 1.68 -13.33 6.77
C HIS A 322 3.09 -13.48 6.16
N ALA A 323 3.78 -14.57 6.52
CA ALA A 323 5.05 -14.88 5.91
C ALA A 323 4.83 -15.43 4.48
N THR A 324 5.68 -15.03 3.54
CA THR A 324 5.66 -15.57 2.18
C THR A 324 7.05 -15.43 1.57
N ASP A 325 7.51 -16.49 0.91
CA ASP A 325 8.73 -16.48 0.11
C ASP A 325 8.46 -16.04 -1.34
N ASN A 326 7.20 -15.72 -1.66
CA ASN A 326 6.78 -15.31 -2.98
C ASN A 326 7.11 -13.83 -3.25
N GLN A 327 8.23 -13.62 -3.95
CA GLN A 327 8.73 -12.29 -4.30
C GLN A 327 7.81 -11.51 -5.26
N PHE A 328 6.82 -12.17 -5.86
CA PHE A 328 5.87 -11.53 -6.78
C PHE A 328 4.64 -10.95 -6.06
N VAL A 329 4.50 -11.18 -4.75
CA VAL A 329 3.41 -10.62 -3.96
C VAL A 329 3.68 -9.14 -3.67
N THR A 330 2.86 -8.28 -4.25
CA THR A 330 2.85 -6.86 -3.90
C THR A 330 1.91 -6.64 -2.71
N LYS A 331 2.49 -6.61 -1.51
CA LYS A 331 1.72 -6.38 -0.28
C LYS A 331 1.19 -4.93 -0.25
N ARG A 332 -0.04 -4.77 0.22
CA ARG A 332 -0.73 -3.49 0.40
C ARG A 332 -1.34 -3.43 1.79
N HIS A 333 -1.49 -2.21 2.29
CA HIS A 333 -2.20 -1.96 3.53
C HIS A 333 -2.98 -0.66 3.43
N VAL A 334 -3.97 -0.51 4.30
CA VAL A 334 -4.75 0.72 4.47
C VAL A 334 -5.13 0.90 5.94
N TRP A 335 -5.06 2.13 6.43
CA TRP A 335 -5.45 2.47 7.79
C TRP A 335 -6.96 2.45 7.96
N HIS A 336 -7.43 1.93 9.09
CA HIS A 336 -8.76 2.23 9.55
C HIS A 336 -8.83 3.71 10.01
N PRO A 337 -9.95 4.42 9.80
CA PRO A 337 -10.05 5.84 10.14
C PRO A 337 -9.86 6.16 11.62
N SER A 338 -10.14 5.20 12.51
CA SER A 338 -9.88 5.38 13.95
C SER A 338 -8.39 5.42 14.29
N GLY A 339 -7.50 4.96 13.39
CA GLY A 339 -6.08 4.79 13.68
C GLY A 339 -5.75 3.64 14.62
N LEU A 340 -6.76 2.91 15.13
CA LEU A 340 -6.58 1.77 16.03
C LEU A 340 -6.28 0.46 15.29
N TYR A 341 -6.66 0.39 14.02
CA TYR A 341 -6.49 -0.79 13.16
C TYR A 341 -5.89 -0.41 11.81
N PHE A 342 -5.26 -1.39 11.17
CA PHE A 342 -5.01 -1.36 9.73
C PHE A 342 -5.35 -2.70 9.11
N TYR A 343 -5.65 -2.68 7.82
CA TYR A 343 -5.91 -3.85 7.01
C TYR A 343 -4.70 -4.11 6.14
N ALA A 344 -4.25 -5.36 6.08
CA ALA A 344 -3.14 -5.78 5.24
C ALA A 344 -3.57 -6.93 4.32
N SER A 345 -3.23 -6.82 3.04
CA SER A 345 -3.46 -7.89 2.08
C SER A 345 -2.57 -9.09 2.45
N GLY A 346 -3.18 -10.22 2.70
CA GLY A 346 -2.49 -11.49 2.82
C GLY A 346 -2.07 -11.97 1.43
N GLY A 347 -0.80 -12.36 1.33
CA GLY A 347 -0.16 -12.66 0.05
C GLY A 347 -0.74 -13.93 -0.57
N ASP A 348 -0.28 -15.06 -0.06
CA ASP A 348 -0.65 -16.38 -0.57
C ASP A 348 -1.89 -16.97 0.14
N ASP A 349 -2.29 -16.47 1.31
CA ASP A 349 -3.53 -16.90 2.00
C ASP A 349 -4.82 -16.32 1.39
N HIS A 350 -4.70 -15.34 0.48
CA HIS A 350 -5.81 -14.65 -0.17
C HIS A 350 -6.79 -13.96 0.79
N THR A 351 -6.38 -13.70 2.04
CA THR A 351 -7.22 -13.04 3.04
C THR A 351 -6.84 -11.58 3.23
N ILE A 352 -7.70 -10.79 3.88
CA ILE A 352 -7.31 -9.49 4.42
C ILE A 352 -7.16 -9.65 5.93
N ASN A 353 -5.96 -9.40 6.45
CA ASN A 353 -5.68 -9.48 7.87
C ASN A 353 -5.99 -8.13 8.53
N VAL A 354 -6.85 -8.15 9.56
CA VAL A 354 -7.16 -6.98 10.40
C VAL A 354 -6.21 -6.98 11.59
N VAL A 355 -5.40 -5.94 11.71
CA VAL A 355 -4.35 -5.86 12.73
C VAL A 355 -4.63 -4.71 13.68
N GLU A 356 -4.65 -4.99 14.98
CA GLU A 356 -4.70 -3.96 16.03
C GLU A 356 -3.33 -3.29 16.17
N VAL A 357 -3.30 -1.96 16.03
CA VAL A 357 -2.06 -1.17 15.92
C VAL A 357 -1.21 -1.26 17.18
N LYS A 358 -1.82 -1.20 18.37
CA LYS A 358 -1.09 -1.25 19.64
C LYS A 358 -0.54 -2.63 19.96
N THR A 359 -1.33 -3.68 19.76
CA THR A 359 -0.91 -5.04 20.17
C THR A 359 -0.16 -5.78 19.06
N GLY A 360 -0.31 -5.34 17.82
CA GLY A 360 0.20 -6.02 16.63
C GLY A 360 -0.47 -7.37 16.34
N ARG A 361 -1.54 -7.70 17.06
CA ARG A 361 -2.27 -8.95 16.87
C ARG A 361 -3.19 -8.86 15.67
N ILE A 362 -3.28 -9.96 14.94
CA ILE A 362 -4.32 -10.16 13.94
C ILE A 362 -5.61 -10.46 14.72
N VAL A 363 -6.53 -9.49 14.76
CA VAL A 363 -7.80 -9.60 15.48
C VAL A 363 -8.90 -10.25 14.64
N ASN A 364 -8.77 -10.19 13.31
CA ASN A 364 -9.68 -10.85 12.39
C ASN A 364 -9.00 -11.17 11.04
N ARG A 365 -9.57 -12.12 10.29
CA ARG A 365 -9.18 -12.45 8.91
C ARG A 365 -10.41 -12.42 8.02
N LEU A 366 -10.40 -11.54 7.03
CA LEU A 366 -11.50 -11.40 6.08
C LEU A 366 -11.28 -12.36 4.92
N GLU A 367 -12.08 -13.42 4.90
CA GLU A 367 -12.01 -14.48 3.89
C GLU A 367 -13.02 -14.24 2.77
N GLY A 368 -12.60 -14.40 1.52
CA GLY A 368 -13.51 -14.31 0.38
C GLY A 368 -12.84 -14.20 -0.99
N HIS A 369 -11.64 -13.63 -1.07
CA HIS A 369 -10.87 -13.62 -2.31
C HIS A 369 -10.33 -15.02 -2.63
N LYS A 370 -10.27 -15.35 -3.93
CA LYS A 370 -9.80 -16.66 -4.43
C LYS A 370 -8.38 -16.64 -4.98
N ALA A 371 -7.74 -15.48 -4.98
CA ALA A 371 -6.38 -15.25 -5.43
C ALA A 371 -5.80 -14.01 -4.75
N MET A 372 -4.55 -13.68 -5.07
CA MET A 372 -3.81 -12.57 -4.48
C MET A 372 -4.58 -11.23 -4.54
N ILE A 373 -4.63 -10.55 -3.40
CA ILE A 373 -5.22 -9.22 -3.28
C ILE A 373 -4.18 -8.20 -3.68
N ARG A 374 -4.53 -7.31 -4.61
CA ARG A 374 -3.59 -6.40 -5.27
C ARG A 374 -3.75 -4.94 -4.85
N SER A 375 -4.94 -4.56 -4.40
CA SER A 375 -5.24 -3.19 -3.96
C SER A 375 -6.30 -3.18 -2.86
N LEU A 376 -6.17 -2.22 -1.96
CA LEU A 376 -7.05 -1.95 -0.83
C LEU A 376 -7.26 -0.44 -0.78
N VAL A 377 -8.51 0.00 -0.69
CA VAL A 377 -8.89 1.39 -0.42
C VAL A 377 -9.99 1.39 0.63
N LEU A 378 -10.11 2.48 1.39
CA LEU A 378 -11.08 2.58 2.46
C LEU A 378 -11.85 3.88 2.35
N ASP A 379 -13.15 3.80 2.60
CA ASP A 379 -14.04 4.92 2.80
C ASP A 379 -14.87 4.69 4.07
N GLN A 380 -15.16 5.76 4.82
CA GLN A 380 -15.87 5.65 6.11
C GLN A 380 -17.33 5.20 5.95
N GLU A 381 -17.98 5.59 4.86
CA GLU A 381 -19.40 5.29 4.65
C GLU A 381 -19.61 4.01 3.83
N VAL A 382 -18.78 3.79 2.81
CA VAL A 382 -18.85 2.60 1.94
C VAL A 382 -18.20 1.39 2.60
N GLY A 383 -17.08 1.59 3.29
CA GLY A 383 -16.29 0.55 3.92
C GLY A 383 -14.94 0.31 3.26
N LEU A 384 -14.33 -0.83 3.59
CA LEU A 384 -13.11 -1.31 2.96
C LEU A 384 -13.44 -1.92 1.60
N ILE A 385 -12.70 -1.54 0.56
CA ILE A 385 -12.85 -2.07 -0.79
C ILE A 385 -11.54 -2.77 -1.18
N SER A 386 -11.65 -4.01 -1.66
CA SER A 386 -10.50 -4.83 -2.04
C SER A 386 -10.65 -5.37 -3.46
N THR A 387 -9.52 -5.47 -4.16
CA THR A 387 -9.47 -6.03 -5.52
C THR A 387 -8.26 -6.94 -5.70
N GLY A 388 -8.40 -7.97 -6.52
CA GLY A 388 -7.33 -8.95 -6.69
C GLY A 388 -7.26 -9.63 -8.05
N TYR A 389 -6.42 -10.66 -8.10
CA TYR A 389 -6.20 -11.52 -9.28
C TYR A 389 -7.32 -12.55 -9.48
N ASP A 390 -8.34 -12.53 -8.63
CA ASP A 390 -9.58 -13.27 -8.86
C ASP A 390 -10.60 -12.47 -9.70
N HIS A 391 -10.17 -11.29 -10.19
CA HIS A 391 -10.94 -10.39 -11.03
C HIS A 391 -12.18 -9.80 -10.34
N THR A 392 -12.23 -9.88 -9.01
CA THR A 392 -13.37 -9.39 -8.23
C THR A 392 -13.05 -8.09 -7.51
N VAL A 393 -14.09 -7.31 -7.27
CA VAL A 393 -14.10 -6.21 -6.31
C VAL A 393 -15.01 -6.61 -5.15
N LYS A 394 -14.50 -6.53 -3.92
CA LYS A 394 -15.25 -6.87 -2.71
C LYS A 394 -15.34 -5.69 -1.77
N ILE A 395 -16.45 -5.60 -1.05
CA ILE A 395 -16.71 -4.53 -0.08
C ILE A 395 -17.01 -5.13 1.28
N TRP A 396 -16.30 -4.62 2.28
CA TRP A 396 -16.37 -5.05 3.65
C TRP A 396 -16.86 -3.89 4.51
N SER A 397 -17.92 -4.11 5.27
CA SER A 397 -18.51 -3.10 6.15
C SER A 397 -18.53 -3.58 7.60
N TYR A 398 -19.03 -2.73 8.49
CA TYR A 398 -19.22 -3.11 9.88
C TYR A 398 -20.25 -4.22 9.97
N LYS A 399 -20.10 -5.05 10.99
CA LYS A 399 -21.05 -6.11 11.29
C LYS A 399 -22.45 -5.52 11.40
N GLN A 400 -23.38 -5.99 10.58
CA GLN A 400 -24.77 -5.56 10.69
C GLN A 400 -25.34 -6.11 11.99
N THR A 401 -25.40 -5.29 13.03
CA THR A 401 -26.21 -5.59 14.20
C THR A 401 -27.66 -5.47 13.75
N LEU A 402 -28.32 -6.61 13.49
CA LEU A 402 -29.76 -6.66 13.22
C LEU A 402 -30.48 -5.95 14.38
N SER A 403 -30.90 -4.70 14.16
CA SER A 403 -31.82 -4.03 15.06
C SER A 403 -33.15 -4.79 15.00
N ARG A 404 -33.57 -5.30 16.15
CA ARG A 404 -34.85 -5.99 16.34
C ARG A 404 -36.03 -5.03 16.29
#